data_AF-A0A534LXQ9-F1
#
_entry.id   AF-A0A534LXQ9-F1
#
_cell.length_a   1.000
_cell.length_b   1.000
_cell.length_c   1.000
_cell.angle_alpha   90.00
_cell.angle_beta   90.00
_cell.angle_gamma   90.00
#
_symmetry.space_group_name_H-M   'P 1'
#
loop_
_entity.id
_entity.type
_entity.pdbx_description
1 polymer ?
#
loop_
_entity_poly.entity_id
_entity_poly.type
_entity_poly.pdbx_seq_one_letter_code
_entity_poly.pdbx_strand_id
1 'polypeptide(L)'
;MIREVAWRLFASEYNDANLETEGTGERPPSYVVTPLGAKVNRVFVVGVITDVENVGTDGQPMWRARVSDPTGTFHVYAGQYQPEAASALSKLKPPVFGAIVGKSRIYS
;
A
#
# COMPACT_ATOMS: atom_id res chain seq x y z
N MET A 1 8.52 12.63 -15.50
CA MET A 1 9.05 11.50 -14.70
C MET A 1 8.26 10.26 -15.08
N ILE A 2 8.90 9.21 -15.60
CA ILE A 2 8.22 7.96 -15.97
C ILE A 2 7.77 7.26 -14.69
N ARG A 3 6.54 6.74 -14.69
CA ARG A 3 5.95 6.02 -13.56
C ARG A 3 6.69 4.68 -13.41
N GLU A 4 7.33 4.44 -12.26
CA GLU A 4 8.04 3.18 -12.01
C GLU A 4 7.09 1.98 -11.96
N VAL A 5 7.63 0.81 -12.30
CA VAL A 5 6.91 -0.46 -12.28
C VAL A 5 6.62 -0.87 -10.84
N ALA A 6 5.47 -1.48 -10.61
CA ALA A 6 5.13 -2.03 -9.30
C ALA A 6 5.91 -3.32 -9.06
N TRP A 7 6.64 -3.38 -7.95
CA TRP A 7 7.38 -4.57 -7.52
C TRP A 7 6.44 -5.53 -6.82
N ARG A 8 6.47 -6.80 -7.20
CA ARG A 8 5.78 -7.84 -6.44
C ARG A 8 6.57 -8.11 -5.16
N LEU A 9 5.92 -7.97 -4.01
CA LEU A 9 6.52 -8.22 -2.70
C LEU A 9 5.58 -9.04 -1.83
N PHE A 10 6.18 -9.86 -0.96
CA PHE A 10 5.50 -10.51 0.14
C PHE A 10 5.41 -9.59 1.37
N ALA A 11 4.44 -9.84 2.24
CA ALA A 11 4.24 -9.04 3.45
C ALA A 11 5.48 -9.07 4.35
N SER A 12 6.12 -10.23 4.52
CA SER A 12 7.36 -10.32 5.31
C SER A 12 8.46 -9.42 4.75
N GLU A 13 8.71 -9.45 3.43
CA GLU A 13 9.75 -8.64 2.79
C GLU A 13 9.51 -7.13 2.94
N TYR A 14 8.23 -6.72 2.88
CA TYR A 14 7.85 -5.32 3.05
C TYR A 14 7.93 -4.89 4.52
N ASN A 15 7.48 -5.74 5.44
CA ASN A 15 7.45 -5.44 6.88
C ASN A 15 8.86 -5.47 7.51
N ASP A 16 9.77 -6.27 6.96
CA ASP A 16 11.18 -6.34 7.40
C ASP A 16 12.03 -5.18 6.82
N ALA A 17 11.48 -4.38 5.90
CA ALA A 17 12.19 -3.24 5.32
C ALA A 17 12.24 -2.07 6.33
N ASN A 18 13.45 -1.70 6.75
CA ASN A 18 13.70 -0.67 7.75
C ASN A 18 14.46 0.55 7.22
N LEU A 19 14.76 0.57 5.92
CA LEU A 19 15.51 1.64 5.27
C LEU A 19 14.63 2.38 4.27
N GLU A 20 14.66 3.71 4.36
CA GLU A 20 14.01 4.60 3.42
C GLU A 20 15.05 5.46 2.71
N THR A 21 14.78 5.75 1.44
CA THR A 21 15.58 6.71 0.67
C THR A 21 14.65 7.65 -0.09
N GLU A 22 15.04 8.91 -0.16
CA GLU A 22 14.33 9.93 -0.92
C GLU A 22 15.09 10.26 -2.20
N GLY A 23 14.35 10.55 -3.28
CA GLY A 23 14.93 11.12 -4.48
C GLY A 23 15.36 12.58 -4.29
N THR A 24 15.75 13.23 -5.38
CA THR A 24 16.13 14.65 -5.40
C THR A 24 15.03 15.50 -6.07
N GLY A 25 14.95 16.78 -5.71
CA GLY A 25 14.04 17.77 -6.35
C GLY A 25 12.93 18.28 -5.43
N GLU A 26 12.02 19.11 -5.96
CA GLU A 26 10.95 19.76 -5.17
C GLU A 26 9.87 18.79 -4.64
N ARG A 27 9.71 17.62 -5.28
CA ARG A 27 8.79 16.56 -4.85
C ARG A 27 9.48 15.21 -4.96
N PRO A 28 10.45 14.95 -4.07
CA PRO A 28 11.28 13.77 -4.18
C PRO A 28 10.42 12.51 -3.99
N PRO A 29 10.54 11.50 -4.87
CA PRO A 29 9.90 10.22 -4.64
C PRO A 29 10.53 9.52 -3.44
N SER A 30 9.70 8.99 -2.53
CA SER A 30 10.14 8.15 -1.42
C SER A 30 10.21 6.70 -1.86
N TYR A 31 11.20 5.96 -1.35
CA TYR A 31 11.39 4.56 -1.64
C TYR A 31 11.65 3.79 -0.35
N VAL A 32 11.12 2.58 -0.30
CA VAL A 32 11.47 1.58 0.70
C VAL A 32 12.58 0.71 0.12
N VAL A 33 13.59 0.40 0.92
CA VAL A 33 14.65 -0.54 0.55
C VAL A 33 14.37 -1.87 1.25
N THR A 34 14.09 -2.91 0.46
CA THR A 34 13.84 -4.26 0.99
C THR A 34 15.11 -4.84 1.65
N PRO A 35 15.01 -5.88 2.49
CA PRO A 35 16.18 -6.52 3.10
C PRO A 35 17.25 -6.99 2.08
N LEU A 36 16.84 -7.28 0.84
CA LEU A 36 17.73 -7.68 -0.25
C LEU A 36 18.28 -6.48 -1.07
N GLY A 37 17.99 -5.24 -0.64
CA GLY A 37 18.50 -4.03 -1.27
C GLY A 37 17.66 -3.50 -2.45
N ALA A 38 16.47 -4.02 -2.70
CA ALA A 38 15.63 -3.52 -3.77
C ALA A 38 15.00 -2.17 -3.38
N LYS A 39 15.19 -1.15 -4.21
CA LYS A 39 14.62 0.19 -4.02
C LYS A 39 13.23 0.26 -4.67
N VAL A 40 12.19 0.35 -3.85
CA VAL A 40 10.79 0.18 -4.28
C VAL A 40 9.98 1.45 -4.01
N ASN A 41 9.38 2.03 -5.05
CA ASN A 41 8.40 3.12 -4.94
C ASN A 41 6.95 2.63 -4.98
N ARG A 42 6.69 1.55 -5.72
CA ARG A 42 5.37 0.98 -5.97
C ARG A 42 5.39 -0.50 -5.71
N VAL A 43 4.34 -0.98 -5.06
CA VAL A 43 4.18 -2.37 -4.67
C VAL A 43 2.95 -2.97 -5.32
N PHE A 44 3.07 -4.24 -5.70
CA PHE A 44 2.00 -5.10 -6.16
C PHE A 44 1.88 -6.29 -5.20
N VAL A 45 0.77 -6.36 -4.48
CA VAL A 45 0.53 -7.37 -3.46
C VAL A 45 -0.75 -8.13 -3.77
N VAL A 46 -0.78 -9.42 -3.45
CA VAL A 46 -1.95 -10.27 -3.66
C VAL A 46 -2.20 -11.05 -2.38
N GLY A 47 -3.45 -11.03 -1.90
CA GLY A 47 -3.82 -11.70 -0.67
C GLY A 47 -5.32 -11.66 -0.41
N VAL A 48 -5.70 -12.07 0.79
CA VAL A 48 -7.07 -12.01 1.29
C VAL A 48 -7.25 -10.67 1.99
N ILE A 49 -8.17 -9.85 1.50
CA ILE A 49 -8.64 -8.67 2.21
C ILE A 49 -9.54 -9.15 3.35
N THR A 50 -9.07 -9.02 4.59
CA THR A 50 -9.75 -9.56 5.78
C THR A 50 -10.70 -8.55 6.40
N ASP A 51 -10.32 -7.26 6.36
CA ASP A 51 -11.04 -6.18 7.01
C ASP A 51 -10.98 -4.92 6.14
N VAL A 52 -12.08 -4.19 6.10
CA VAL A 52 -12.17 -2.87 5.45
C VAL A 52 -12.98 -1.94 6.35
N GLU A 53 -12.44 -0.77 6.64
CA GLU A 53 -13.04 0.21 7.54
C GLU A 53 -12.77 1.63 7.06
N ASN A 54 -13.67 2.55 7.33
CA ASN A 54 -13.44 3.97 7.11
C ASN A 54 -12.80 4.56 8.38
N VAL A 55 -11.53 4.94 8.28
CA VAL A 55 -10.74 5.60 9.33
C VAL A 55 -10.66 7.12 9.16
N GLY A 56 -11.37 7.67 8.16
CA GLY A 56 -11.42 9.12 7.90
C GLY A 56 -12.51 9.84 8.70
N THR A 57 -12.71 11.12 8.38
CA THR A 57 -13.80 11.94 8.94
C THR A 57 -14.96 12.04 7.93
N ASP A 58 -16.14 12.49 8.38
CA ASP A 58 -17.32 12.64 7.50
C ASP A 58 -17.05 13.53 6.27
N GLY A 59 -16.17 14.52 6.39
CA GLY A 59 -15.76 15.38 5.27
C GLY A 59 -14.60 14.85 4.43
N GLN A 60 -13.82 13.90 4.94
CA GLN A 60 -12.64 13.32 4.28
C GLN A 60 -12.57 11.82 4.55
N PRO A 61 -13.36 11.00 3.83
CA PRO A 61 -13.36 9.55 4.03
C PRO A 61 -12.00 8.96 3.63
N MET A 62 -11.52 8.04 4.47
CA MET A 62 -10.25 7.34 4.28
C MET A 62 -10.47 5.87 4.59
N TRP A 63 -10.46 5.04 3.55
CA TRP A 63 -10.68 3.61 3.69
C TRP A 63 -9.35 2.92 3.98
N ARG A 64 -9.31 2.16 5.07
CA ARG A 64 -8.22 1.26 5.42
C ARG A 64 -8.67 -0.18 5.15
N ALA A 65 -7.83 -0.93 4.47
CA ALA A 65 -8.02 -2.35 4.25
C ALA A 65 -6.83 -3.14 4.80
N ARG A 66 -7.09 -4.27 5.44
CA ARG A 66 -6.06 -5.24 5.85
C ARG A 66 -6.00 -6.36 4.82
N VAL A 67 -4.82 -6.58 4.26
CA VAL A 67 -4.57 -7.63 3.26
C VAL A 67 -3.62 -8.64 3.86
N SER A 68 -4.02 -9.90 3.93
CA SER A 68 -3.23 -11.01 4.46
C SER A 68 -2.69 -11.88 3.33
N ASP A 69 -1.39 -12.14 3.33
CA ASP A 69 -0.75 -13.17 2.52
C ASP A 69 -0.14 -14.25 3.43
N PRO A 70 0.39 -15.37 2.90
CA PRO A 70 0.98 -16.42 3.74
C PRO A 70 2.17 -15.99 4.60
N THR A 71 2.74 -14.81 4.36
CA THR A 71 3.94 -14.29 5.03
C THR A 71 3.64 -13.18 6.04
N GLY A 72 2.41 -12.67 6.08
CA GLY A 72 2.01 -11.61 7.01
C GLY A 72 0.85 -10.76 6.50
N THR A 73 0.78 -9.51 6.97
CA THR A 73 -0.30 -8.58 6.60
C THR A 73 0.22 -7.24 6.12
N PHE A 74 -0.50 -6.64 5.17
CA PHE A 74 -0.37 -5.26 4.73
C PHE A 74 -1.54 -4.42 5.22
N HIS A 75 -1.28 -3.14 5.47
CA HIS A 75 -2.31 -2.11 5.63
C HIS A 75 -2.32 -1.23 4.39
N VAL A 76 -3.46 -1.18 3.70
CA VAL A 76 -3.67 -0.40 2.48
C VAL A 76 -4.63 0.74 2.79
N TYR A 77 -4.33 1.92 2.28
CA TYR A 77 -5.15 3.11 2.48
C TYR A 77 -5.56 3.73 1.15
N ALA A 78 -6.84 4.09 1.04
CA ALA A 78 -7.37 4.87 -0.07
C ALA A 78 -8.20 6.04 0.47
N GLY A 79 -7.79 7.27 0.17
CA GLY A 79 -8.49 8.48 0.58
C GLY A 79 -9.04 9.27 -0.60
N GLN A 80 -9.36 10.55 -0.34
CA GLN A 80 -9.90 11.49 -1.33
C GLN A 80 -9.08 11.64 -2.62
N TYR A 81 -7.76 11.41 -2.56
CA TYR A 81 -6.88 11.49 -3.73
C TYR A 81 -6.91 10.22 -4.60
N GLN A 82 -7.56 9.16 -4.14
CA GLN A 82 -7.75 7.89 -4.86
C GLN A 82 -9.24 7.47 -4.83
N PRO A 83 -10.14 8.27 -5.43
CA PRO A 83 -11.59 8.08 -5.29
C PRO A 83 -12.08 6.74 -5.83
N GLU A 84 -11.48 6.23 -6.91
CA GLU A 84 -11.81 4.92 -7.48
C GLU A 84 -11.47 3.78 -6.52
N ALA A 85 -10.27 3.81 -5.93
CA ALA A 85 -9.82 2.81 -4.97
C ALA A 85 -10.64 2.88 -3.66
N ALA A 86 -10.94 4.09 -3.18
CA ALA A 86 -11.80 4.30 -2.02
C ALA A 86 -13.23 3.75 -2.24
N SER A 87 -13.81 4.01 -3.42
CA SER A 87 -15.12 3.48 -3.79
C SER A 87 -15.12 1.96 -3.98
N ALA A 88 -14.02 1.39 -4.48
CA ALA A 88 -13.87 -0.06 -4.59
C ALA A 88 -13.83 -0.69 -3.18
N LEU A 89 -12.97 -0.18 -2.30
CA LEU A 89 -12.86 -0.67 -0.92
C LEU A 89 -14.18 -0.57 -0.16
N SER A 90 -14.91 0.54 -0.27
CA SER A 90 -16.18 0.75 0.46
C SER A 90 -17.29 -0.25 0.09
N LYS A 91 -17.19 -0.89 -1.08
CA LYS A 91 -18.17 -1.86 -1.58
C LYS A 91 -17.77 -3.31 -1.33
N LEU A 92 -16.53 -3.57 -0.88
CA LEU A 92 -16.08 -4.91 -0.61
C LEU A 92 -16.80 -5.50 0.61
N LYS A 93 -17.01 -6.81 0.57
CA LYS A 93 -17.53 -7.60 1.69
C LYS A 93 -16.49 -8.64 2.08
N PRO A 94 -15.53 -8.31 2.95
CA PRO A 94 -14.51 -9.26 3.40
C PRO A 94 -15.11 -10.54 4.01
N PRO A 95 -14.43 -11.71 3.89
CA PRO A 95 -13.13 -11.90 3.26
C PRO A 95 -13.21 -12.06 1.73
N VAL A 96 -12.32 -11.39 0.99
CA VAL A 96 -12.22 -11.51 -0.47
C VAL A 96 -10.77 -11.53 -0.94
N PHE A 97 -10.47 -12.25 -2.02
CA PHE A 97 -9.17 -12.16 -2.67
C PHE A 97 -9.04 -10.85 -3.45
N GLY A 98 -7.89 -10.19 -3.30
CA GLY A 98 -7.61 -8.93 -3.95
C GLY A 98 -6.17 -8.86 -4.45
N ALA A 99 -6.01 -8.14 -5.57
CA ALA A 99 -4.71 -7.72 -6.07
C ALA A 99 -4.63 -6.20 -5.94
N ILE A 100 -3.62 -5.69 -5.26
CA ILE A 100 -3.50 -4.27 -4.90
C ILE A 100 -2.21 -3.72 -5.51
N VAL A 101 -2.32 -2.56 -6.16
CA VAL A 101 -1.17 -1.75 -6.58
C VAL A 101 -1.18 -0.44 -5.81
N GLY A 102 -0.11 -0.16 -5.08
CA GLY A 102 -0.01 1.00 -4.19
C GLY A 102 1.36 1.67 -4.24
N LYS A 103 1.45 2.86 -3.66
CA LYS A 103 2.75 3.45 -3.29
C LYS A 103 3.12 2.94 -1.90
N SER A 104 4.38 2.59 -1.71
CA SER A 104 4.88 2.30 -0.36
C SER A 104 4.90 3.59 0.46
N ARG A 105 4.40 3.50 1.70
CA ARG A 105 4.57 4.51 2.74
C ARG A 105 4.83 3.78 4.03
N ILE A 106 5.99 4.02 4.61
CA ILE A 106 6.26 3.60 5.98
C ILE A 106 5.83 4.78 6.85
N TYR A 107 5.09 4.48 7.90
CA TYR A 107 4.73 5.45 8.93
C TYR A 107 5.64 5.12 10.13
N SER A 108 6.70 5.91 10.30
CA SER A 108 7.58 5.86 11.48
C SER A 108 6.96 6.59 12.67
#